data_AF-A0AAV4UI48-F1
#
_entry.id   AF-A0AAV4UI48-F1
#
_cell.length_a   1.000
_cell.length_b   1.000
_cell.length_c   1.000
_cell.angle_alpha   90.00
_cell.angle_beta   90.00
_cell.angle_gamma   90.00
#
_symmetry.space_group_name_H-M   'P 1'
#
loop_
_entity.id
_entity.type
_entity.pdbx_description
1 polymer ?
#
loop_
_entity_poly.entity_id
_entity_poly.type
_entity_poly.pdbx_seq_one_letter_code
_entity_poly.pdbx_strand_id
1 'polypeptide(L)'
;MAPSTAIRSSIDRIVKVLFPQDTKQNETPDQKNMRVTVAQYGTPNIDHMFAKQEIRQVIRSMARRKAPGLDGITIELVEAINKGSPDILLSIFNKCLDLGHFPSCWKVS
;
A
#
# COMPACT_ATOMS: atom_id res chain seq x y z
N MET A 1 -12.14 -38.60 -21.88
CA MET A 1 -11.82 -37.21 -21.52
C MET A 1 -13.06 -36.54 -20.95
N ALA A 2 -13.08 -36.23 -19.64
CA ALA A 2 -13.80 -35.06 -19.10
C ALA A 2 -13.43 -34.77 -17.62
N PRO A 3 -12.16 -34.50 -17.26
CA PRO A 3 -11.82 -33.90 -15.98
C PRO A 3 -11.75 -32.38 -16.16
N SER A 4 -12.84 -31.63 -15.96
CA SER A 4 -12.74 -30.16 -16.05
C SER A 4 -13.85 -29.37 -15.34
N THR A 5 -15.11 -29.84 -15.39
CA THR A 5 -16.24 -29.02 -14.92
C THR A 5 -16.37 -28.96 -13.38
N ALA A 6 -16.05 -30.06 -12.68
CA ALA A 6 -16.17 -30.14 -11.22
C ALA A 6 -15.19 -29.22 -10.48
N ILE A 7 -13.95 -29.10 -10.98
CA ILE A 7 -12.92 -28.24 -10.37
C ILE A 7 -13.28 -26.76 -10.57
N ARG A 8 -13.68 -26.37 -11.78
CA ARG A 8 -14.11 -24.99 -12.08
C ARG A 8 -15.29 -24.57 -11.21
N SER A 9 -16.32 -25.42 -11.11
CA SER A 9 -17.47 -25.14 -10.25
C SER A 9 -17.11 -24.99 -8.77
N SER A 10 -16.14 -25.77 -8.28
CA SER A 10 -15.65 -25.64 -6.89
C SER A 10 -14.87 -24.35 -6.69
N ILE A 11 -14.01 -23.96 -7.65
CA ILE A 11 -13.31 -22.68 -7.62
C ILE A 11 -14.31 -21.51 -7.60
N ASP A 12 -15.31 -21.53 -8.49
CA ASP A 12 -16.33 -20.48 -8.56
C ASP A 12 -17.13 -20.38 -7.24
N ARG A 13 -17.44 -21.52 -6.61
CA ARG A 13 -18.11 -21.57 -5.31
C ARG A 13 -17.24 -20.94 -4.22
N ILE A 14 -15.94 -21.28 -4.18
CA ILE A 14 -14.98 -20.73 -3.21
C ILE A 14 -14.84 -19.22 -3.41
N VAL A 15 -14.64 -18.77 -4.65
CA VAL A 15 -14.54 -17.34 -4.98
C VAL A 15 -15.79 -16.61 -4.54
N LYS A 16 -16.97 -17.13 -4.87
CA LYS A 16 -18.25 -16.49 -4.53
C LYS A 16 -18.49 -16.39 -3.02
N VAL A 17 -18.10 -17.40 -2.26
CA VAL A 17 -18.38 -17.47 -0.81
C VAL A 17 -17.31 -16.76 0.01
N LEU A 18 -16.03 -16.94 -0.32
CA LEU A 18 -14.91 -16.41 0.46
C LEU A 18 -14.44 -15.04 -0.02
N PHE A 19 -14.72 -14.68 -1.27
CA PHE A 19 -14.33 -13.41 -1.88
C PHE A 19 -15.55 -12.71 -2.52
N PRO A 20 -16.61 -12.43 -1.73
CA PRO A 20 -17.78 -11.71 -2.24
C PRO A 20 -17.36 -10.33 -2.74
N GLN A 21 -18.10 -9.81 -3.72
CA GLN A 21 -17.89 -8.47 -4.24
C GLN A 21 -18.16 -7.43 -3.14
N ASP A 22 -17.11 -6.71 -2.75
CA ASP A 22 -17.19 -5.63 -1.78
C ASP A 22 -17.88 -4.42 -2.41
N THR A 23 -19.18 -4.30 -2.15
CA THR A 23 -20.03 -3.27 -2.71
C THR A 23 -20.85 -2.63 -1.60
N LYS A 24 -21.12 -1.32 -1.72
CA LYS A 24 -21.88 -0.57 -0.72
C LYS A 24 -23.27 -1.15 -0.44
N GLN A 25 -23.85 -1.88 -1.39
CA GLN A 25 -25.15 -2.51 -1.30
C GLN A 25 -25.15 -3.75 -0.39
N ASN A 26 -23.99 -4.43 -0.27
CA ASN A 26 -23.85 -5.67 0.49
C ASN A 26 -23.17 -5.45 1.85
N GLU A 27 -22.96 -4.19 2.27
CA GLU A 27 -22.35 -3.85 3.55
C GLU A 27 -23.21 -4.29 4.73
N THR A 28 -22.59 -4.90 5.74
CA THR A 28 -23.18 -5.03 7.08
C THR A 28 -23.30 -3.64 7.74
N PRO A 29 -24.13 -3.48 8.77
CA PRO A 29 -24.21 -2.22 9.53
C PRO A 29 -22.85 -1.74 10.04
N ASP A 30 -22.00 -2.67 10.51
CA ASP A 30 -20.66 -2.35 11.00
C ASP A 30 -19.73 -1.88 9.88
N GLN A 31 -19.76 -2.55 8.72
CA GLN A 31 -18.99 -2.13 7.54
C GLN A 31 -19.41 -0.73 7.06
N LYS A 32 -20.73 -0.47 7.03
CA LYS A 32 -21.27 0.85 6.69
C LYS A 32 -20.81 1.92 7.68
N ASN A 33 -20.85 1.63 8.98
CA ASN A 33 -20.37 2.53 10.02
C ASN A 33 -18.88 2.81 9.87
N MET A 34 -18.05 1.77 9.65
CA MET A 34 -16.62 1.95 9.39
C MET A 34 -16.36 2.85 8.18
N ARG A 35 -17.04 2.62 7.05
CA ARG A 35 -16.89 3.46 5.86
C ARG A 35 -17.28 4.91 6.12
N VAL A 36 -18.37 5.16 6.84
CA VAL A 36 -18.81 6.52 7.19
C VAL A 36 -17.80 7.19 8.11
N THR A 37 -17.33 6.49 9.15
CA THR A 37 -16.30 6.97 10.06
C THR A 37 -15.03 7.36 9.30
N VAL A 38 -14.52 6.49 8.43
CA VAL A 38 -13.31 6.77 7.61
C VAL A 38 -13.54 7.93 6.64
N ALA A 39 -14.72 8.03 6.02
CA ALA A 39 -15.04 9.17 5.15
C ALA A 39 -15.13 10.49 5.91
N GLN A 40 -15.47 10.45 7.20
CA GLN A 40 -15.54 11.60 8.10
C GLN A 40 -14.22 11.91 8.80
N TYR A 41 -13.20 11.05 8.67
CA TYR A 41 -11.81 11.37 8.98
C TYR A 41 -11.28 12.39 7.96
N GLY A 42 -11.83 13.60 7.97
CA GLY A 42 -11.17 14.77 7.43
C GLY A 42 -10.09 15.15 8.42
N THR A 43 -8.83 14.84 8.11
CA THR A 43 -7.71 15.23 8.96
C THR A 43 -7.65 16.76 9.04
N PRO A 44 -7.88 17.39 10.21
CA PRO A 44 -7.55 18.80 10.40
C PRO A 44 -6.03 18.98 10.54
N ASN A 45 -5.32 17.88 10.77
CA ASN A 45 -3.90 17.81 11.01
C ASN A 45 -3.25 17.18 9.77
N ILE A 46 -2.78 18.01 8.85
CA ILE A 46 -1.83 17.57 7.83
C ILE A 46 -0.63 17.05 8.62
N ASP A 47 -0.36 15.75 8.52
CA ASP A 47 0.83 15.17 9.15
C ASP A 47 2.05 16.03 8.85
N HIS A 48 2.89 16.24 9.85
CA HIS A 48 4.07 17.07 9.69
C HIS A 48 4.96 16.52 8.57
N MET A 49 5.52 17.42 7.76
CA MET A 49 6.53 17.06 6.77
C MET A 49 7.63 16.22 7.43
N PHE A 50 8.04 15.14 6.76
CA PHE A 50 9.15 14.31 7.18
C PHE A 50 10.43 15.12 7.26
N ALA A 51 11.31 14.74 8.19
CA ALA A 51 12.67 15.21 8.34
C ALA A 51 13.68 14.19 7.79
N LYS A 52 14.85 14.68 7.36
CA LYS A 52 15.95 13.81 6.88
C LYS A 52 16.37 12.74 7.89
N GLN A 53 16.22 13.04 9.19
CA GLN A 53 16.56 12.09 10.25
C GLN A 53 15.61 10.90 10.28
N GLU A 54 14.31 11.12 10.13
CA GLU A 54 13.31 10.05 10.11
C GLU A 54 13.59 9.09 8.95
N ILE A 55 13.81 9.63 7.75
CA ILE A 55 14.16 8.84 6.56
C ILE A 55 15.43 8.02 6.81
N ARG A 56 16.48 8.62 7.38
CA ARG A 56 17.70 7.89 7.73
C ARG A 56 17.47 6.76 8.73
N GLN A 57 16.61 6.99 9.72
CA GLN A 57 16.32 5.98 10.74
C GLN A 57 15.54 4.80 10.15
N VAL A 58 14.53 5.08 9.31
CA VAL A 58 13.76 4.05 8.60
C VAL A 58 14.65 3.22 7.71
N ILE A 59 15.49 3.85 6.88
CA ILE A 59 16.40 3.12 5.99
C ILE A 59 17.29 2.16 6.79
N ARG A 60 17.77 2.56 7.97
CA ARG A 60 18.61 1.72 8.86
C ARG A 60 17.86 0.56 9.51
N SER A 61 16.56 0.70 9.75
CA SER A 61 15.75 -0.35 10.38
C SER A 61 15.22 -1.38 9.38
N MET A 62 15.26 -1.09 8.08
CA MET A 62 14.77 -2.00 7.04
C MET A 62 15.64 -3.27 6.92
N ALA A 63 14.97 -4.41 6.78
CA ALA A 63 15.64 -5.69 6.60
C ALA A 63 16.37 -5.76 5.24
N ARG A 64 17.63 -6.18 5.26
CA ARG A 64 18.43 -6.40 4.05
C ARG A 64 18.08 -7.70 3.36
N ARG A 65 18.45 -7.83 2.08
CA ARG A 65 18.27 -9.06 1.27
C ARG A 65 16.80 -9.49 1.12
N LYS A 66 15.88 -8.54 1.21
CA LYS A 66 14.48 -8.76 0.80
C LYS A 66 14.39 -8.64 -0.72
N ALA A 67 13.46 -9.38 -1.32
CA ALA A 67 13.14 -9.19 -2.72
C ALA A 67 12.61 -7.76 -2.92
N PRO A 68 13.00 -7.04 -3.98
CA PRO A 68 12.43 -5.74 -4.28
C PRO A 68 10.93 -5.87 -4.56
N GLY A 69 10.21 -4.76 -4.41
CA GLY A 69 8.85 -4.67 -4.91
C GLY A 69 8.79 -4.73 -6.44
N LEU A 70 7.60 -4.61 -7.00
CA LEU A 70 7.40 -4.51 -8.45
C LEU A 70 8.05 -3.25 -9.06
N ASP A 71 8.41 -2.28 -8.22
CA ASP A 71 9.18 -1.10 -8.60
C ASP A 71 10.68 -1.40 -8.84
N GLY A 72 11.17 -2.57 -8.45
CA GLY A 72 12.58 -2.94 -8.56
C GLY A 72 13.51 -2.18 -7.60
N ILE A 73 12.98 -1.41 -6.65
CA ILE A 73 13.78 -0.57 -5.75
C ILE A 73 14.24 -1.41 -4.55
N THR A 74 15.54 -1.67 -4.45
CA THR A 74 16.13 -2.39 -3.31
C THR A 74 16.50 -1.44 -2.17
N ILE A 75 16.61 -1.96 -0.95
CA ILE A 75 17.06 -1.15 0.19
C ILE A 75 18.49 -0.64 0.01
N GLU A 76 19.36 -1.41 -0.66
CA GLU A 76 20.72 -0.99 -0.99
C GLU A 76 20.74 0.22 -1.94
N LEU A 77 19.79 0.28 -2.89
CA LEU A 77 19.63 1.44 -3.78
C LEU A 77 19.12 2.66 -3.00
N VAL A 78 18.13 2.49 -2.14
CA VAL A 78 17.61 3.58 -1.28
C VAL A 78 18.71 4.11 -0.36
N GLU A 79 19.51 3.22 0.22
CA GLU A 79 20.70 3.58 1.01
C GLU A 79 21.71 4.39 0.20
N ALA A 80 22.02 3.96 -1.03
CA ALA A 80 22.95 4.66 -1.91
C ALA A 80 22.45 6.06 -2.28
N ILE A 81 21.16 6.20 -2.62
CA ILE A 81 20.53 7.49 -2.89
C ILE A 81 20.61 8.38 -1.67
N ASN A 82 20.22 7.89 -0.49
CA ASN A 82 20.24 8.69 0.73
C ASN A 82 21.65 9.13 1.15
N LYS A 83 22.68 8.33 0.86
CA LYS A 83 24.09 8.69 1.08
C LYS A 83 24.58 9.77 0.10
N GLY A 84 24.19 9.68 -1.17
CA GLY A 84 24.60 10.63 -2.20
C GLY A 84 23.82 11.94 -2.17
N SER A 85 22.51 11.86 -1.98
CA SER A 85 21.61 13.01 -1.87
C SER A 85 20.37 12.66 -1.02
N PRO A 86 20.40 12.95 0.29
CA PRO A 86 19.26 12.68 1.17
C PRO A 86 18.02 13.52 0.82
N ASP A 87 18.20 14.62 0.10
CA ASP A 87 17.11 15.52 -0.31
C ASP A 87 16.17 14.92 -1.35
N ILE A 88 16.65 13.96 -2.16
CA ILE A 88 15.81 13.29 -3.17
C ILE A 88 14.65 12.54 -2.49
N LEU A 89 14.98 11.67 -1.54
CA LEU A 89 13.97 10.89 -0.82
C LEU A 89 13.06 11.79 0.01
N LEU A 90 13.65 12.79 0.68
CA LEU A 90 12.89 13.77 1.45
C LEU A 90 11.84 14.48 0.59
N SER A 91 12.26 14.99 -0.58
CA SER A 91 11.37 15.70 -1.49
C SER A 91 10.26 14.80 -2.02
N ILE A 92 10.58 13.57 -2.42
CA ILE A 92 9.59 12.61 -2.94
C ILE A 92 8.55 12.28 -1.87
N PHE A 93 8.97 11.90 -0.66
CA PHE A 93 8.03 11.51 0.39
C PHE A 93 7.18 12.67 0.89
N ASN A 94 7.78 13.85 1.08
CA ASN A 94 7.02 15.03 1.45
C ASN A 94 6.05 15.45 0.35
N LYS A 95 6.41 15.30 -0.93
CA LYS A 95 5.47 15.60 -2.01
C LYS A 95 4.32 14.59 -2.08
N CYS A 96 4.59 13.32 -1.80
CA CYS A 96 3.53 12.30 -1.69
C CYS A 96 2.55 12.64 -0.56
N LEU A 97 3.07 13.11 0.58
CA LEU A 97 2.27 13.52 1.73
C LEU A 97 1.42 14.75 1.41
N ASP A 98 2.02 15.80 0.85
CA ASP A 98 1.36 17.04 0.45
C ASP A 98 0.24 16.81 -0.58
N LEU A 99 0.49 15.96 -1.58
CA LEU A 99 -0.48 15.65 -2.62
C LEU A 99 -1.50 14.59 -2.22
N GLY A 100 -1.30 13.86 -1.11
CA GLY A 100 -2.05 12.65 -0.80
C GLY A 100 -1.94 11.57 -1.89
N HIS A 101 -0.84 11.55 -2.65
CA HIS A 101 -0.69 10.71 -3.83
C HIS A 101 0.67 10.02 -3.88
N PHE A 102 0.64 8.69 -4.00
CA PHE A 102 1.83 7.86 -4.20
C PHE A 102 1.92 7.35 -5.65
N PRO A 103 3.12 7.13 -6.20
CA PRO A 103 3.34 6.48 -7.48
C PRO A 103 2.53 5.19 -7.64
N SER A 104 1.91 4.99 -8.81
CA SER A 104 1.08 3.81 -9.07
C SER A 104 1.87 2.50 -8.98
N CYS A 105 3.14 2.50 -9.40
CA CYS A 105 4.03 1.34 -9.29
C CYS A 105 4.32 0.90 -7.85
N TRP A 106 4.08 1.75 -6.84
CA TRP A 106 4.23 1.40 -5.42
C TRP A 106 2.96 0.80 -4.81
N LYS A 107 1.81 0.92 -5.49
CA LYS A 107 0.50 0.48 -4.99
C LYS A 107 0.10 -0.91 -5.46
N VAL A 108 0.83 -1.48 -6.41
CA VAL A 108 0.59 -2.83 -6.89
C VAL A 108 1.14 -3.82 -5.87
N SER A 109 0.25 -4.46 -5.13
CA SER A 109 0.50 -5.56 -4.18
C SER A 109 -0.58 -6.61 -4.33
#